data_AF-A0A7Y6Z4E9-F1
#
_entry.id   AF-A0A7Y6Z4E9-F1
#
_cell.length_a   1.000
_cell.length_b   1.000
_cell.length_c   1.000
_cell.angle_alpha   90.00
_cell.angle_beta   90.00
_cell.angle_gamma   90.00
#
_symmetry.space_group_name_H-M   'P 1'
#
loop_
_entity.id
_entity.type
_entity.pdbx_description
1 polymer ?
#
loop_
_entity_poly.entity_id
_entity_poly.type
_entity_poly.pdbx_seq_one_letter_code
_entity_poly.pdbx_strand_id
1 'polypeptide(L)' 'MAGHLIYQTSEGDVLDAICYAHYGRASGVIEKVLDANPKLCEYDVHLPAGVKITLPEIDVAGLGLTVTGLAFAK' A
#
# COMPACT_ATOMS: atom_id res chain seq x y z
N MET A 1 15.83 12.15 -2.23
CA MET A 1 15.55 10.74 -2.58
C MET A 1 14.24 10.41 -1.90
N ALA A 2 13.12 10.50 -2.63
CA ALA A 2 11.78 10.35 -2.05
C ALA A 2 11.64 8.91 -1.52
N GLY A 3 11.29 8.78 -0.23
CA GLY A 3 11.27 7.51 0.48
C GLY A 3 9.98 6.77 0.20
N HIS A 4 9.82 6.22 -1.00
CA HIS A 4 8.65 5.39 -1.29
C HIS A 4 8.79 4.05 -0.57
N LEU A 5 7.80 3.69 0.25
CA LEU A 5 7.76 2.39 0.93
C LEU A 5 7.40 1.33 -0.10
N ILE A 6 8.22 0.29 -0.27
CA ILE A 6 7.90 -0.84 -1.14
C ILE A 6 7.29 -1.94 -0.28
N TYR A 7 6.01 -2.23 -0.53
CA TYR A 7 5.31 -3.36 0.05
C TYR A 7 5.36 -4.57 -0.91
N GLN A 8 5.58 -5.76 -0.37
CA GLN A 8 5.54 -7.00 -1.15
C GLN A 8 4.29 -7.77 -0.76
N THR A 9 3.41 -8.01 -1.73
CA THR A 9 2.15 -8.75 -1.52
C THR A 9 2.41 -10.23 -1.26
N SER A 10 1.52 -10.86 -0.52
CA SER A 10 1.41 -12.31 -0.36
C SER A 10 0.18 -12.84 -1.12
N GLU A 11 0.01 -14.16 -1.14
CA GLU A 11 -1.08 -14.79 -1.88
C GLU A 11 -2.43 -14.41 -1.26
N GLY A 12 -3.31 -13.80 -2.06
CA GLY A 12 -4.64 -13.39 -1.61
C GLY A 12 -4.71 -12.03 -0.94
N ASP A 13 -3.60 -11.27 -0.90
CA ASP A 13 -3.59 -9.88 -0.44
C ASP A 13 -4.52 -9.00 -1.29
N VAL A 14 -5.11 -7.98 -0.69
CA VAL A 14 -6.06 -7.09 -1.34
C VAL A 14 -5.58 -5.65 -1.17
N LEU A 15 -5.59 -4.88 -2.26
CA LEU A 15 -5.12 -3.48 -2.23
C LEU A 15 -5.87 -2.64 -1.20
N ASP A 16 -7.19 -2.83 -1.08
CA ASP A 16 -8.04 -2.15 -0.10
C ASP A 16 -7.58 -2.44 1.35
N ALA A 17 -7.30 -3.71 1.67
CA ALA A 17 -6.82 -4.12 2.99
C ALA A 17 -5.43 -3.55 3.29
N ILE A 18 -4.52 -3.53 2.31
CA ILE A 18 -3.19 -2.91 2.45
C ILE A 18 -3.32 -1.41 2.68
N CYS A 19 -4.17 -0.74 1.90
CA CYS A 19 -4.41 0.70 2.05
C CYS A 19 -5.03 1.01 3.43
N TYR A 20 -5.97 0.19 3.89
CA TYR A 20 -6.58 0.34 5.19
C TYR A 20 -5.58 0.07 6.33
N ALA A 21 -4.75 -0.96 6.22
CA ALA A 21 -3.73 -1.28 7.22
C ALA A 21 -2.62 -0.21 7.30
N HIS A 22 -2.23 0.36 6.16
CA HIS A 22 -1.14 1.33 6.11
C HIS A 22 -1.59 2.78 6.37
N TYR A 23 -2.71 3.18 5.77
CA TYR A 23 -3.21 4.57 5.81
C TYR A 23 -4.44 4.74 6.70
N GLY A 24 -5.04 3.66 7.22
CA GLY A 24 -6.28 3.71 7.99
C GLY A 24 -7.53 4.03 7.17
N ARG A 25 -7.40 4.21 5.85
CA ARG A 25 -8.50 4.49 4.92
C ARG A 25 -8.19 4.01 3.51
N ALA A 26 -9.22 3.65 2.77
CA ALA A 26 -9.14 3.26 1.36
C ALA A 26 -9.55 4.39 0.40
N SER A 27 -10.57 5.18 0.78
CA SER A 27 -11.14 6.23 -0.08
C SER A 27 -10.14 7.37 -0.32
N GLY A 28 -9.91 7.71 -1.60
CA GLY A 28 -8.93 8.72 -2.04
C GLY A 28 -7.46 8.29 -1.98
N VAL A 29 -7.15 7.23 -1.24
CA VAL A 29 -5.79 6.65 -1.12
C VAL A 29 -5.52 5.67 -2.26
N ILE A 30 -6.49 4.82 -2.57
CA ILE A 30 -6.36 3.83 -3.66
C ILE A 30 -6.00 4.52 -4.97
N GLU A 31 -6.62 5.65 -5.30
CA GLU A 31 -6.33 6.42 -6.52
C GLU A 31 -4.86 6.86 -6.58
N LYS A 32 -4.30 7.33 -5.46
CA LYS A 32 -2.89 7.73 -5.35
C LYS A 32 -1.94 6.53 -5.47
N VAL A 33 -2.32 5.40 -4.88
CA VAL A 33 -1.51 4.16 -4.97
C VAL A 33 -1.57 3.59 -6.39
N LEU A 34 -2.72 3.63 -7.06
CA LEU A 34 -2.87 3.21 -8.45
C LEU A 34 -2.15 4.15 -9.43
N ASP A 35 -2.15 5.46 -9.18
CA ASP A 35 -1.37 6.43 -9.96
C ASP A 35 0.15 6.12 -9.88
N ALA A 36 0.63 5.79 -8.68
CA ALA A 36 2.01 5.34 -8.48
C ALA A 36 2.27 3.92 -9.01
N ASN A 37 1.24 3.08 -9.16
CA ASN A 37 1.35 1.68 -9.58
C ASN A 37 0.24 1.33 -10.59
N PRO A 38 0.29 1.85 -11.83
CA PRO A 38 -0.77 1.64 -12.82
C PRO A 38 -0.95 0.16 -13.19
N LYS A 39 0.10 -0.66 -13.01
CA LYS A 39 0.07 -2.11 -13.22
C LYS A 39 -0.89 -2.82 -12.26
N LEU A 40 -1.22 -2.22 -11.12
CA LEU A 40 -2.17 -2.82 -10.16
C LEU A 40 -3.59 -2.89 -10.72
N CYS A 41 -3.95 -2.00 -11.66
CA CYS A 41 -5.25 -2.04 -12.34
C CYS A 41 -5.42 -3.26 -13.26
N GLU A 42 -4.33 -3.94 -13.63
CA GLU A 42 -4.37 -5.15 -14.46
C GLU A 42 -4.62 -6.41 -13.62
N TYR A 43 -4.46 -6.32 -12.30
CA TYR A 43 -4.74 -7.41 -11.38
C TYR A 43 -6.18 -7.34 -10.88
N ASP A 44 -6.73 -8.50 -10.54
CA ASP A 44 -8.01 -8.62 -9.86
C ASP A 44 -7.98 -8.04 -8.44
N VAL A 45 -9.14 -8.06 -7.76
CA VAL A 45 -9.27 -7.71 -6.33
C VAL A 45 -8.21 -8.39 -5.45
N HIS A 46 -7.82 -9.62 -5.79
CA HIS A 46 -6.76 -10.36 -5.12
C HIS A 46 -5.45 -10.25 -5.87
N LEU A 47 -4.45 -9.71 -5.19
CA LEU A 47 -3.10 -9.57 -5.70
C LEU A 47 -2.37 -10.91 -5.57
N PRO A 48 -1.61 -11.33 -6.60
CA PRO A 48 -0.76 -12.50 -6.50
C PRO A 48 0.40 -12.23 -5.53
N ALA A 49 0.95 -13.30 -4.96
CA ALA A 49 2.12 -13.20 -4.10
C ALA A 49 3.34 -12.68 -4.87
N GLY A 50 4.15 -11.83 -4.24
CA GLY A 50 5.40 -11.32 -4.78
C GLY A 50 5.27 -10.07 -5.66
N VAL A 51 4.10 -9.44 -5.74
CA VAL A 51 3.94 -8.15 -6.39
C VAL A 51 4.52 -7.05 -5.51
N LYS A 52 5.34 -6.18 -6.10
CA LYS A 52 5.91 -5.02 -5.42
C LYS A 52 5.01 -3.82 -5.63
N ILE A 53 4.43 -3.33 -4.55
CA ILE A 53 3.57 -2.16 -4.52
C ILE A 53 4.35 -1.00 -3.93
N THR A 54 4.43 0.09 -4.68
CA THR A 54 5.02 1.34 -4.22
C THR A 54 3.96 2.11 -3.45
N LEU A 55 4.08 2.18 -2.14
CA LEU A 55 3.18 2.94 -1.28
C LEU A 55 3.74 4.37 -1.16
N PRO A 56 3.12 5.38 -1.82
CA PRO A 56 3.53 6.77 -1.67
C PRO A 56 3.19 7.27 -0.26
N GLU A 57 4.02 8.16 0.25
CA GLU A 57 3.76 8.90 1.49
C GLU A 57 2.53 9.81 1.31
N ILE A 58 1.35 9.28 1.64
CA ILE A 58 0.09 10.01 1.63
C ILE A 58 -0.11 10.54 3.03
N ASP A 59 -0.13 11.86 3.17
CA ASP A 59 -0.45 12.52 4.44
C ASP A 59 -1.93 12.24 4.77
N VAL A 60 -2.13 11.18 5.54
CA VAL A 60 -3.37 10.91 6.27
C VAL A 60 -3.26 11.58 7.62
N ALA A 61 -3.35 12.92 7.63
CA ALA A 61 -3.48 13.70 8.85
C ALA A 61 -4.66 13.15 9.69
N GLY A 62 -4.33 12.33 10.68
CA GLY A 62 -5.33 11.67 11.52
C GLY A 62 -4.78 10.62 12.49
N LEU A 63 -3.71 9.91 12.14
CA LEU A 63 -3.07 8.95 13.05
C LEU A 63 -1.56 9.17 13.01
N GLY A 64 -1.03 9.85 14.02
CA GLY A 64 0.41 10.09 14.23
C GLY A 64 1.17 8.81 14.58
N LEU A 65 1.12 7.80 13.72
CA LEU A 65 2.01 6.66 13.75
C LEU A 65 3.09 6.90 12.69
N THR A 66 4.14 7.60 13.12
CA THR A 66 5.43 7.55 12.45
C THR A 66 5.89 6.09 12.44
N VAL A 67 5.65 5.38 11.35
CA VAL A 67 6.15 4.01 11.16
C VAL A 67 7.65 4.03 10.91
N THR A 68 8.42 4.35 11.96
CA THR A 68 9.81 3.90 12.06
C THR A 68 9.74 2.39 12.27
N GLY A 69 9.76 1.64 11.18
CA GLY A 69 9.89 0.19 11.21
C GLY A 69 8.65 -0.56 11.68
N LEU A 70 7.62 -0.67 10.82
CA LEU A 70 6.83 -1.90 10.84
C LEU A 70 7.59 -2.92 10.00
N ALA A 71 8.55 -3.59 10.65
CA ALA A 71 9.08 -4.83 10.14
C ALA A 71 7.89 -5.80 9.99
N PHE A 72 7.49 -6.08 8.75
CA PHE A 72 6.69 -7.26 8.44
C PHE A 72 7.58 -8.47 8.73
N ALA A 73 7.61 -8.86 10.00
CA ALA A 73 8.26 -10.07 10.45
C ALA A 73 7.46 -11.26 9.90
N LYS A 74 8.18 -12.09 9.15
CA LYS A 74 7.78 -13.40 8.65
C LYS A 74 7.36 -14.33 9.79
#